data_AF-A0A947HYW4-F1
#
_entry.id   AF-A0A947HYW4-F1
#
_cell.length_a   1.000
_cell.length_b   1.000
_cell.length_c   1.000
_cell.angle_alpha   90.00
_cell.angle_beta   90.00
_cell.angle_gamma   90.00
#
_symmetry.space_group_name_H-M   'P 1'
#
loop_
_entity.id
_entity.type
_entity.pdbx_description
1 polymer ?
#
loop_
_entity_poly.entity_id
_entity_poly.type
_entity_poly.pdbx_seq_one_letter_code
_entity_poly.pdbx_strand_id
1 'polypeptide(L)' 'MPQTINTNVVSMNAQRNLNMSQNSLAVSMQRLSSGARVNSAKDDAAGLAIAERMNTQVRGMNVAIRNANDGISLAQTA' A
#
# COMPACT_ATOMS: atom_id res chain seq x y z
N MET A 1 6.37 31.11 -38.33
CA MET A 1 6.12 30.26 -37.16
C MET A 1 4.69 29.76 -37.23
N PRO A 2 4.40 28.45 -37.14
CA PRO A 2 3.03 27.99 -37.25
C PRO A 2 2.23 28.49 -36.03
N GLN A 3 1.39 29.50 -36.25
CA GLN A 3 0.37 29.90 -35.29
C GLN A 3 -0.74 28.85 -35.38
N THR A 4 -0.65 27.82 -34.53
CA THR A 4 -1.68 26.80 -34.41
C THR A 4 -2.86 27.41 -33.65
N ILE A 5 -3.76 28.11 -34.37
CA ILE A 5 -4.90 28.85 -33.81
C ILE A 5 -5.90 27.91 -33.10
N ASN A 6 -5.98 26.65 -33.52
CA ASN A 6 -6.98 25.68 -33.02
C ASN A 6 -6.44 24.66 -32.00
N THR A 7 -5.12 24.54 -31.82
CA THR A 7 -4.54 23.56 -30.88
C THR A 7 -3.29 24.14 -30.23
N ASN A 8 -3.42 24.51 -28.96
CA ASN A 8 -2.31 25.04 -28.18
C ASN A 8 -1.51 23.89 -27.57
N VAL A 9 -0.38 23.56 -28.21
CA VAL A 9 0.50 22.47 -27.77
C VAL A 9 1.12 22.73 -26.39
N VAL A 10 1.36 24.00 -26.04
CA VAL A 10 1.89 24.39 -24.73
C VAL A 10 0.85 24.15 -23.64
N SER A 11 -0.42 24.51 -23.87
CA SER A 11 -1.50 24.23 -22.92
C SER A 11 -1.76 22.73 -22.78
N MET A 12 -1.70 21.95 -23.85
CA MET A 12 -1.78 20.48 -23.76
C MET A 12 -0.61 19.86 -22.98
N ASN A 13 0.61 20.39 -23.13
CA ASN A 13 1.75 19.95 -22.32
C ASN A 13 1.57 20.32 -20.85
N ALA A 14 1.10 21.54 -20.56
CA ALA A 14 0.77 21.97 -19.21
C ALA A 14 -0.32 21.08 -18.59
N GLN A 15 -1.38 20.74 -19.33
CA GLN A 15 -2.44 19.83 -18.89
C GLN A 15 -1.94 18.40 -18.64
N ARG A 16 -1.01 17.89 -19.48
CA ARG A 16 -0.37 16.59 -19.24
C ARG A 16 0.48 16.60 -17.96
N ASN A 17 1.30 17.62 -17.77
CA ASN A 17 2.09 17.78 -16.55
C ASN A 17 1.21 17.93 -15.31
N LEU A 18 0.12 18.70 -15.40
CA LEU A 18 -0.86 18.82 -14.32
C LEU A 18 -1.51 17.49 -13.97
N ASN A 19 -1.90 16.69 -14.97
CA ASN A 19 -2.44 15.35 -14.74
C ASN A 19 -1.42 14.43 -14.05
N MET A 20 -0.14 14.46 -14.46
CA MET A 20 0.91 13.68 -13.80
C MET A 20 1.13 14.11 -12.34
N SER A 21 1.11 15.42 -12.07
CA SER A 21 1.22 15.97 -10.72
C SER A 21 0.00 15.60 -9.86
N GLN A 22 -1.21 15.66 -10.41
CA GLN A 22 -2.44 15.22 -9.73
C GLN A 22 -2.40 13.73 -9.38
N ASN A 23 -1.95 12.88 -10.29
CA ASN A 23 -1.81 11.43 -10.04
C ASN A 23 -0.78 11.16 -8.93
N SER A 24 0.37 11.84 -8.96
CA SER A 24 1.40 11.72 -7.92
C SER A 24 0.89 12.18 -6.55
N LEU A 25 0.11 13.28 -6.52
CA LEU A 25 -0.53 13.78 -5.31
C LEU A 25 -1.56 12.78 -4.76
N ALA A 26 -2.39 12.18 -5.62
CA ALA A 26 -3.39 11.19 -5.22
C ALA A 26 -2.74 9.96 -4.56
N VAL A 27 -1.65 9.43 -5.14
CA VAL A 27 -0.87 8.33 -4.54
C VAL A 27 -0.26 8.74 -3.19
N SER A 28 0.26 9.96 -3.10
CA SER A 28 0.85 10.46 -1.85
C SER A 28 -0.20 10.61 -0.75
N MET A 29 -1.39 11.12 -1.09
CA MET A 29 -2.53 11.20 -0.18
C MET A 29 -3.02 9.82 0.25
N GLN A 30 -3.05 8.84 -0.66
CA GLN A 30 -3.42 7.46 -0.33
C GLN A 30 -2.43 6.85 0.67
N ARG A 31 -1.12 7.01 0.44
CA ARG A 31 -0.07 6.59 1.37
C ARG A 31 -0.20 7.28 2.73
N LEU A 32 -0.41 8.59 2.75
CA LEU A 32 -0.62 9.34 3.99
C LEU A 32 -1.84 8.84 4.77
N SER A 33 -2.99 8.66 4.10
CA SER A 33 -4.23 8.19 4.74
C SER A 33 -4.14 6.76 5.28
N SER A 34 -3.42 5.89 4.58
CA SER A 34 -3.22 4.49 4.99
C SER A 34 -2.13 4.31 6.06
N GLY A 35 -1.19 5.25 6.15
CA GLY A 35 0.07 5.07 6.86
C GLY A 35 1.00 4.00 6.25
N ALA A 36 0.58 3.30 5.19
CA ALA A 36 1.32 2.24 4.55
C ALA A 36 1.99 2.72 3.26
N ARG A 37 3.26 2.35 3.09
CA ARG A 37 4.05 2.72 1.90
C ARG A 37 3.59 1.97 0.65
N VAL A 38 3.12 0.74 0.82
CA VAL A 38 2.62 -0.15 -0.24
C VAL A 38 1.13 -0.38 0.03
N ASN A 39 0.28 0.22 -0.80
CA ASN A 39 -1.19 0.14 -0.64
C ASN A 39 -1.84 -0.81 -1.64
N SER A 40 -1.12 -1.16 -2.71
CA SER A 40 -1.60 -2.07 -3.74
C SER A 40 -0.47 -2.98 -4.23
N ALA A 41 -0.83 -4.19 -4.68
CA ALA A 41 0.07 -5.09 -5.40
C ALA A 41 0.65 -4.43 -6.67
N LYS A 42 -0.02 -3.39 -7.19
CA LYS A 42 0.48 -2.57 -8.30
C LYS A 42 1.71 -1.72 -7.91
N ASP A 43 1.79 -1.29 -6.65
CA ASP A 43 2.89 -0.45 -6.16
C ASP A 43 4.15 -1.27 -5.88
N ASP A 44 4.00 -2.47 -5.30
CA ASP A 44 5.07 -3.42 -5.03
C ASP A 44 4.49 -4.82 -4.73
N ALA A 45 4.35 -5.66 -5.75
CA ALA A 45 3.78 -7.00 -5.60
C ALA A 45 4.64 -7.91 -4.69
N ALA A 46 5.97 -7.78 -4.75
CA ALA A 46 6.88 -8.58 -3.94
C ALA A 46 6.87 -8.12 -2.48
N GLY A 47 6.93 -6.81 -2.24
CA GLY A 47 6.82 -6.22 -0.91
C GLY A 47 5.49 -6.53 -0.23
N LEU A 48 4.38 -6.48 -0.97
CA LEU A 48 3.07 -6.86 -0.45
C LEU A 48 3.01 -8.36 -0.11
N ALA A 49 3.50 -9.25 -0.99
CA ALA A 49 3.48 -10.68 -0.74
C ALA A 49 4.31 -11.08 0.49
N ILE A 50 5.48 -10.45 0.70
CA ILE A 50 6.28 -10.67 1.91
C ILE A 50 5.55 -10.12 3.14
N ALA A 51 4.95 -8.92 3.06
CA ALA A 51 4.17 -8.35 4.15
C ALA A 51 2.98 -9.24 4.55
N GLU A 52 2.26 -9.79 3.58
CA GLU A 52 1.18 -10.76 3.83
C GLU A 52 1.70 -12.04 4.48
N ARG A 53 2.81 -12.59 3.99
CA ARG A 53 3.44 -13.78 4.59
C ARG A 53 3.90 -13.53 6.03
N MET A 54 4.45 -12.35 6.32
CA MET A 54 4.80 -11.98 7.69
C MET A 54 3.54 -11.84 8.56
N ASN A 55 2.47 -11.25 8.03
CA ASN A 55 1.20 -11.12 8.76
C ASN A 55 0.58 -12.49 9.08
N THR A 56 0.58 -13.43 8.13
CA THR A 56 0.09 -14.79 8.38
C THR A 56 0.94 -15.52 9.43
N GLN A 57 2.26 -15.36 9.40
CA GLN A 57 3.15 -15.91 10.43
C GLN A 57 2.85 -15.34 11.83
N VAL A 58 2.69 -14.01 11.94
CA VAL A 58 2.34 -13.34 13.20
C VAL A 58 0.99 -13.84 13.73
N ARG A 59 -0.02 -13.96 12.87
CA ARG A 59 -1.32 -14.52 13.28
C ARG A 59 -1.20 -15.97 13.76
N GLY A 60 -0.41 -16.78 13.07
CA GLY A 60 -0.11 -18.15 13.48
C GLY A 60 0.56 -18.21 14.86
N MET A 61 1.56 -17.35 15.09
CA MET A 61 2.24 -17.24 16.39
C MET A 61 1.29 -16.81 17.50
N ASN A 62 0.36 -15.88 17.25
CA ASN A 62 -0.63 -15.46 18.25
C ASN A 62 -1.59 -16.59 18.65
N VAL A 63 -1.89 -17.52 17.74
CA VAL A 63 -2.64 -18.74 18.08
C VAL A 63 -1.75 -19.71 18.85
N ALA A 64 -0.50 -19.91 18.43
CA ALA A 64 0.44 -20.77 19.15
C ALA A 64 0.67 -20.31 20.60
N ILE A 65 0.80 -19.01 20.84
CA ILE A 65 0.91 -18.41 22.17
C ILE A 65 -0.34 -18.70 23.00
N ARG A 66 -1.54 -18.52 22.44
CA ARG A 66 -2.79 -18.86 23.13
C ARG A 66 -2.85 -20.35 23.50
N ASN A 67 -2.57 -21.23 22.54
CA ASN A 67 -2.55 -22.67 22.78
C ASN A 67 -1.52 -23.08 23.85
N ALA A 68 -0.34 -22.42 23.88
CA ALA A 68 0.67 -22.66 24.91
C ALA A 68 0.17 -22.23 26.29
N ASN A 69 -0.47 -21.07 26.40
CA ASN A 69 -1.08 -20.62 27.66
C ASN A 69 -2.20 -21.56 28.12
N ASP A 70 -3.05 -22.03 27.20
CA ASP A 70 -4.11 -22.99 27.52
C ASP A 70 -3.53 -24.32 28.03
N GLY A 71 -2.45 -24.80 27.40
CA GLY A 71 -1.70 -25.99 27.85
C GLY A 71 -1.06 -25.81 29.23
N ILE A 72 -0.51 -24.62 29.52
CA ILE A 72 0.02 -24.28 30.84
C ILE A 72 -1.10 -24.28 31.88
N SER A 73 -2.23 -23.63 31.60
CA SER A 73 -3.38 -23.61 32.50
C SER A 73 -3.91 -25.02 32.78
N LEU A 74 -3.99 -25.88 31.76
CA LEU A 74 -4.39 -27.27 31.93
C LEU A 74 -3.42 -28.03 32.85
N ALA A 75 -2.11 -27.85 32.64
CA ALA A 75 -1.08 -28.47 33.48
C ALA A 75 -1.05 -27.93 34.92
N GLN A 76 -1.49 -26.68 35.14
CA GLN A 76 -1.61 -26.08 36.47
C GLN A 76 -2.88 -26.51 37.22
N THR A 77 -3.91 -26.97 36.49
CA THR A 77 -5.19 -27.39 37.07
C THR A 77 -5.27 -28.92 37.30
N ALA A 78 -4.33 -29.68 36.74
CA ALA A 78 -4.15 -31.13 36.96
C ALA A 78 -3.33 -31.40 38.24
#